data_AF-A0A0F0GN13-F1
#
_entry.id   AF-A0A0F0GN13-F1
#
_cell.length_a   1.000
_cell.length_b   1.000
_cell.length_c   1.000
_cell.angle_alpha   90.00
_cell.angle_beta   90.00
_cell.angle_gamma   90.00
#
_symmetry.space_group_name_H-M   'P 1'
#
loop_
_entity.id
_entity.type
_entity.pdbx_description
1 polymer ?
#
loop_
_entity_poly.entity_id
_entity_poly.type
_entity_poly.pdbx_seq_one_letter_code
_entity_poly.pdbx_strand_id
1 'polypeptide(L)'
;MASPFVKFWKYLMASFSSKIDEHADPKVQIQQAIEEAQRQHQALSQQAAAVIGNQRQLEMKLNRQLGDVEKLQASARQALVLADEARSKGDEQKAQQFENAAQGFATQLVTAEQGIEDLKTLHDQSLQAAAQAKQAVERNSMMLQQKLAERTKLLSQLEQAKMQEQVSASLNQMSELAAPGNVPSLEEVRDKIEKRYSTALGSAELAQNSVQGRMLEVQASTTQLAGSSRLEQIRASMHGGAASTPPQVTAGNSAAAQIQAEIAQRVQSEQKTTQQQVPPAQH
;
A
#
# COMPACT_ATOMS: atom_id res chain seq x y z
N MET A 1 -23.91 -12.57 -29.12
CA MET A 1 -23.48 -13.83 -28.49
C MET A 1 -21.97 -13.98 -28.71
N ALA A 2 -21.16 -14.02 -27.65
CA ALA A 2 -19.70 -13.99 -27.80
C ALA A 2 -19.19 -15.27 -28.48
N SER A 3 -18.57 -15.09 -29.64
CA SER A 3 -18.10 -16.16 -30.53
C SER A 3 -17.13 -17.11 -29.81
N PRO A 4 -17.28 -18.44 -29.98
CA PRO A 4 -16.43 -19.45 -29.33
C PRO A 4 -14.92 -19.25 -29.61
N PHE A 5 -14.57 -18.61 -30.72
CA PHE A 5 -13.20 -18.25 -31.08
C PHE A 5 -12.56 -17.22 -30.13
N VAL A 6 -13.31 -16.21 -29.67
CA VAL A 6 -12.79 -15.20 -28.73
C VAL A 6 -12.56 -15.80 -27.35
N LYS A 7 -13.39 -16.77 -26.96
CA LYS A 7 -13.20 -17.53 -25.72
C LYS A 7 -11.97 -18.41 -25.80
N PHE A 8 -11.74 -19.08 -26.93
CA PHE A 8 -10.52 -19.84 -27.18
C PHE A 8 -9.27 -18.95 -27.16
N TRP A 9 -9.31 -17.78 -27.81
CA TRP A 9 -8.20 -16.82 -27.81
C TRP A 9 -7.90 -16.24 -26.41
N LYS A 10 -8.95 -15.94 -25.62
CA LYS A 10 -8.78 -15.54 -24.21
C LYS A 10 -8.19 -16.67 -23.35
N TYR A 11 -8.58 -17.93 -23.58
CA TYR A 11 -8.00 -19.07 -22.87
C TYR A 11 -6.56 -19.34 -23.28
N LEU A 12 -6.22 -19.16 -24.55
CA LEU A 12 -4.86 -19.29 -25.08
C LEU A 12 -3.95 -18.17 -24.55
N MET A 13 -4.44 -16.94 -24.47
CA MET A 13 -3.73 -15.84 -23.82
C MET A 13 -3.63 -16.02 -22.31
N ALA A 14 -4.67 -16.52 -21.64
CA ALA A 14 -4.64 -16.75 -20.20
C ALA A 14 -3.64 -17.87 -19.83
N SER A 15 -3.54 -18.92 -20.65
CA SER A 15 -2.56 -19.99 -20.44
C SER A 15 -1.13 -19.58 -20.78
N PHE A 16 -0.94 -18.57 -21.62
CA PHE A 16 0.36 -17.94 -21.88
C PHE A 16 0.72 -16.87 -20.83
N SER A 17 -0.24 -16.04 -20.41
CA SER A 17 -0.03 -14.95 -19.46
C SER A 17 0.23 -15.47 -18.04
N SER A 18 -0.46 -16.52 -17.61
CA SER A 18 -0.23 -17.12 -16.29
C SER A 18 1.11 -17.83 -16.15
N LYS A 19 1.84 -18.11 -17.25
CA LYS A 19 3.20 -18.69 -17.20
C LYS A 19 4.32 -17.68 -17.48
N ILE A 20 4.00 -16.47 -17.93
CA ILE A 20 4.98 -15.42 -18.24
C ILE A 20 5.06 -14.37 -17.13
N ASP A 21 3.97 -14.12 -16.42
CA ASP A 21 3.94 -13.14 -15.32
C ASP A 21 4.64 -13.65 -14.03
N GLU A 22 4.84 -14.97 -13.92
CA GLU A 22 5.51 -15.61 -12.77
C GLU A 22 7.03 -15.81 -12.97
N HIS A 23 7.58 -15.30 -14.07
CA HIS A 23 9.01 -15.31 -14.40
C HIS A 23 9.45 -13.92 -14.89
N ALA A 24 9.24 -12.89 -14.08
CA ALA A 24 9.83 -11.58 -14.36
C ALA A 24 11.36 -11.75 -14.44
N ASP A 25 11.94 -11.59 -15.64
CA ASP A 25 13.39 -11.71 -15.89
C ASP A 25 14.11 -10.91 -14.78
N PRO A 26 15.02 -11.53 -14.01
CA PRO A 26 15.73 -10.87 -12.92
C PRO A 26 16.35 -9.53 -13.34
N LYS A 27 16.72 -9.39 -14.62
CA LYS A 27 17.18 -8.13 -15.22
C LYS A 27 16.14 -7.00 -15.12
N VAL A 28 14.88 -7.28 -15.38
CA VAL A 28 13.78 -6.31 -15.32
C VAL A 28 13.52 -5.89 -13.88
N GLN A 29 13.52 -6.83 -12.93
CA GLN A 29 13.34 -6.53 -11.51
C GLN A 29 14.47 -5.63 -10.97
N ILE A 30 15.73 -5.94 -11.31
CA ILE A 30 16.88 -5.11 -10.97
C ILE A 30 16.73 -3.70 -11.56
N GLN A 31 16.28 -3.60 -12.81
CA GLN A 31 16.08 -2.31 -13.48
C GLN A 31 14.98 -1.48 -12.80
N GLN A 32 13.84 -2.10 -12.49
CA GLN A 32 12.72 -1.44 -11.79
C GLN A 32 13.14 -0.92 -10.41
N ALA A 33 13.87 -1.73 -9.63
CA ALA A 33 14.35 -1.32 -8.31
C ALA A 33 15.28 -0.08 -8.37
N ILE A 34 16.05 0.05 -9.45
CA ILE A 34 16.97 1.17 -9.66
C ILE A 34 16.24 2.41 -10.13
N GLU A 35 15.27 2.27 -11.02
CA GLU A 35 14.40 3.37 -11.44
C GLU A 35 13.60 3.92 -10.25
N GLU A 36 13.08 3.05 -9.38
CA GLU A 36 12.41 3.47 -8.15
C GLU A 36 13.36 4.22 -7.21
N ALA A 37 14.57 3.71 -6.98
CA ALA A 37 15.58 4.38 -6.16
C ALA A 37 15.97 5.76 -6.74
N GLN A 38 16.10 5.87 -8.07
CA GLN A 38 16.36 7.14 -8.74
C GLN A 38 15.20 8.13 -8.59
N ARG A 39 13.96 7.67 -8.77
CA ARG A 39 12.76 8.49 -8.54
C ARG A 39 12.68 8.98 -7.10
N GLN A 40 12.97 8.11 -6.13
CA GLN A 40 12.98 8.47 -4.72
C GLN A 40 14.05 9.53 -4.44
N HIS A 41 15.25 9.38 -5.00
CA HIS A 41 16.32 10.39 -4.88
C HIS A 41 15.91 11.74 -5.46
N GLN A 42 15.29 11.74 -6.64
CA GLN A 42 14.81 12.95 -7.28
C GLN A 42 13.72 13.63 -6.44
N ALA A 43 12.77 12.86 -5.91
CA ALA A 43 11.71 13.38 -5.04
C ALA A 43 12.25 14.00 -3.74
N LEU A 44 13.17 13.30 -3.05
CA LEU A 44 13.83 13.81 -1.85
C LEU A 44 14.64 15.08 -2.14
N SER A 45 15.33 15.12 -3.27
CA SER A 45 16.09 16.31 -3.69
C SER A 45 15.19 17.51 -3.96
N GLN A 46 14.02 17.31 -4.56
CA GLN A 46 13.03 18.37 -4.77
C GLN A 46 12.45 18.88 -3.44
N GLN A 47 12.13 17.97 -2.51
CA GLN A 47 11.67 18.34 -1.17
C GLN A 47 12.73 19.15 -0.43
N ALA A 48 13.99 18.71 -0.45
CA ALA A 48 15.09 19.44 0.14
C ALA A 48 15.29 20.82 -0.49
N ALA A 49 15.15 20.92 -1.83
CA ALA A 49 15.22 22.21 -2.52
C ALA A 49 14.12 23.18 -2.06
N ALA A 50 12.89 22.69 -1.82
CA ALA A 50 11.80 23.51 -1.29
C ALA A 50 12.10 24.02 0.14
N VAL A 51 12.63 23.16 1.02
CA VAL A 51 13.01 23.53 2.39
C VAL A 51 14.15 24.55 2.39
N ILE A 52 15.20 24.32 1.59
CA ILE A 52 16.33 25.26 1.44
C ILE A 52 15.84 26.58 0.81
N GLY A 53 14.90 26.51 -0.13
CA GLY A 53 14.27 27.69 -0.73
C GLY A 53 13.52 28.54 0.30
N ASN A 54 12.76 27.91 1.20
CA ASN A 54 12.08 28.60 2.29
C ASN A 54 13.08 29.29 3.23
N GLN A 55 14.17 28.60 3.59
CA GLN A 55 15.26 29.14 4.40
C GLN A 55 15.87 30.41 3.76
N ARG A 56 16.19 30.36 2.46
CA ARG A 56 16.66 31.53 1.68
C ARG A 56 15.64 32.67 1.64
N GLN A 57 14.35 32.35 1.55
CA GLN A 57 13.29 33.38 1.58
C GLN A 57 13.23 34.09 2.94
N LEU A 58 13.42 33.36 4.04
CA LEU A 58 13.49 33.94 5.38
C LEU A 58 14.72 34.85 5.53
N GLU A 59 15.89 34.45 5.04
CA GLU A 59 17.08 35.30 5.00
C GLU A 59 16.81 36.63 4.28
N MET A 60 16.20 36.57 3.09
CA MET A 60 15.88 37.77 2.32
C MET A 60 14.83 38.66 3.00
N LYS A 61 13.89 38.08 3.75
CA LYS A 61 12.92 38.85 4.55
C LYS A 61 13.60 39.53 5.73
N LEU A 62 14.43 38.79 6.46
CA LEU A 62 15.21 39.29 7.60
C LEU A 62 16.10 40.46 7.17
N ASN A 63 16.84 40.31 6.06
CA ASN A 63 17.72 41.37 5.56
C ASN A 63 16.97 42.64 5.13
N ARG A 64 15.76 42.48 4.55
CA ARG A 64 14.90 43.62 4.23
C ARG A 64 14.41 44.34 5.49
N GLN A 65 13.94 43.59 6.48
CA GLN A 65 13.48 44.14 7.77
C GLN A 65 14.60 44.87 8.51
N LEU A 66 15.82 44.34 8.52
CA LEU A 66 16.99 45.03 9.08
C LEU A 66 17.23 46.38 8.40
N GLY A 67 17.15 46.44 7.06
CA GLY A 67 17.26 47.69 6.33
C GLY A 67 16.12 48.68 6.60
N ASP A 68 14.91 48.20 6.90
CA ASP A 68 13.79 49.07 7.27
C ASP A 68 13.97 49.65 8.69
N VAL A 69 14.49 48.87 9.64
CA VAL A 69 14.90 49.34 10.97
C VAL A 69 15.94 50.46 10.86
N GLU A 70 16.98 50.28 10.04
CA GLU A 70 18.00 51.32 9.81
C GLU A 70 17.39 52.63 9.27
N LYS A 71 16.47 52.54 8.31
CA LYS A 71 15.77 53.73 7.76
C LYS A 71 14.87 54.40 8.79
N LEU A 72 14.11 53.64 9.55
CA LEU A 72 13.24 54.17 10.61
C LEU A 72 14.06 54.87 11.68
N GLN A 73 15.18 54.27 12.09
CA GLN A 73 16.10 54.86 13.05
C GLN A 73 16.73 56.15 12.53
N ALA A 74 17.17 56.18 11.26
CA ALA A 74 17.71 57.38 10.63
C ALA A 74 16.64 58.50 10.55
N SER A 75 15.40 58.14 10.20
CA SER A 75 14.29 59.09 10.10
C SER A 75 13.89 59.67 11.46
N ALA A 76 13.85 58.83 12.51
CA ALA A 76 13.59 59.28 13.88
C ALA A 76 14.68 60.25 14.36
N ARG A 77 15.97 59.92 14.14
CA ARG A 77 17.10 60.81 14.48
C ARG A 77 17.02 62.14 13.75
N GLN A 78 16.73 62.12 12.44
CA GLN A 78 16.60 63.33 11.65
C GLN A 78 15.43 64.22 12.12
N ALA A 79 14.29 63.62 12.48
CA ALA A 79 13.16 64.35 13.03
C ALA A 79 13.52 65.05 14.36
N LEU A 80 14.26 64.38 15.24
CA LEU A 80 14.74 65.00 16.49
C LEU A 80 15.71 66.16 16.25
N VAL A 81 16.66 66.02 15.31
CA VAL A 81 17.56 67.12 14.94
C VAL A 81 16.78 68.34 14.43
N LEU A 82 15.75 68.13 13.61
CA LEU A 82 14.88 69.20 13.11
C LEU A 82 14.03 69.82 14.22
N ALA A 83 13.58 69.03 15.21
CA ALA A 83 12.88 69.53 16.38
C ALA A 83 13.76 70.47 17.22
N ASP A 84 15.00 70.06 17.51
CA ASP A 84 15.97 70.86 18.25
C ASP A 84 16.33 72.15 17.50
N GLU A 85 16.49 72.07 16.17
CA GLU A 85 16.73 73.25 15.34
C GLU A 85 15.54 74.22 15.37
N ALA A 86 14.30 73.74 15.26
CA ALA A 86 13.10 74.57 15.34
C ALA A 86 12.98 75.25 16.71
N ARG A 87 13.23 74.49 17.79
CA ARG A 87 13.26 75.00 19.17
C ARG A 87 14.32 76.07 19.36
N SER A 88 15.53 75.89 18.80
CA SER A 88 16.60 76.88 18.87
C SER A 88 16.26 78.21 18.17
N LYS A 89 15.36 78.17 17.17
CA LYS A 89 14.86 79.33 16.44
C LYS A 89 13.62 79.96 17.09
N GLY A 90 13.15 79.42 18.22
CA GLY A 90 11.95 79.89 18.94
C GLY A 90 10.62 79.42 18.35
N ASP A 91 10.63 78.48 17.39
CA ASP A 91 9.42 77.94 16.77
C ASP A 91 8.97 76.65 17.47
N GLU A 92 8.36 76.82 18.65
CA GLU A 92 7.96 75.71 19.53
C GLU A 92 6.86 74.83 18.90
N GLN A 93 5.93 75.42 18.16
CA GLN A 93 4.88 74.68 17.46
C GLN A 93 5.47 73.69 16.45
N LYS A 94 6.48 74.13 15.69
CA LYS A 94 7.14 73.28 14.69
C LYS A 94 8.05 72.24 15.34
N ALA A 95 8.71 72.56 16.44
CA ALA A 95 9.46 71.59 17.23
C ALA A 95 8.57 70.41 17.68
N GLN A 96 7.40 70.71 18.24
CA GLN A 96 6.42 69.69 18.66
C GLN A 96 5.94 68.80 17.50
N GLN A 97 5.75 69.37 16.31
CA GLN A 97 5.37 68.58 15.12
C GLN A 97 6.45 67.56 14.73
N PHE A 98 7.72 67.96 14.77
CA PHE A 98 8.83 67.05 14.48
C PHE A 98 9.03 66.00 15.59
N GLU A 99 8.82 66.36 16.86
CA GLU A 99 8.83 65.39 17.97
C GLU A 99 7.73 64.34 17.83
N ASN A 100 6.51 64.76 17.46
CA ASN A 100 5.42 63.82 17.18
C ASN A 100 5.75 62.87 16.02
N ALA A 101 6.41 63.39 14.97
CA ALA A 101 6.88 62.55 13.86
C ALA A 101 7.97 61.54 14.32
N ALA A 102 8.92 61.98 15.16
CA ALA A 102 9.93 61.11 15.75
C ALA A 102 9.30 60.00 16.60
N GLN A 103 8.28 60.32 17.41
CA GLN A 103 7.53 59.35 18.20
C GLN A 103 6.78 58.33 17.30
N GLY A 104 6.23 58.78 16.18
CA GLY A 104 5.64 57.92 15.16
C GLY A 104 6.66 56.92 14.59
N PHE A 105 7.85 57.39 14.18
CA PHE A 105 8.92 56.52 13.71
C PHE A 105 9.42 55.56 14.79
N ALA A 106 9.54 56.00 16.05
CA ALA A 106 9.93 55.14 17.17
C ALA A 106 8.92 54.01 17.41
N THR A 107 7.62 54.29 17.28
CA THR A 107 6.57 53.26 17.39
C THR A 107 6.68 52.20 16.28
N GLN A 108 6.94 52.66 15.04
CA GLN A 108 7.17 51.75 13.91
C GLN A 108 8.46 50.96 14.07
N LEU A 109 9.52 51.58 14.61
CA LEU A 109 10.81 50.94 14.88
C LEU A 109 10.66 49.75 15.83
N VAL A 110 9.96 49.92 16.95
CA VAL A 110 9.70 48.83 17.91
C VAL A 110 8.94 47.68 17.25
N THR A 111 7.97 47.99 16.39
CA THR A 111 7.21 46.96 15.66
C THR A 111 8.10 46.19 14.69
N ALA A 112 9.00 46.87 13.97
CA ALA A 112 9.94 46.25 13.06
C ALA A 112 10.99 45.40 13.80
N GLU A 113 11.49 45.88 14.95
CA GLU A 113 12.43 45.15 15.80
C GLU A 113 11.81 43.85 16.36
N GLN A 114 10.54 43.88 16.77
CA GLN A 114 9.81 42.66 17.17
C GLN A 114 9.69 41.67 16.01
N GLY A 115 9.36 42.16 14.81
CA GLY A 115 9.28 41.33 13.60
C GLY A 115 10.62 40.66 13.23
N ILE A 116 11.76 41.30 13.53
CA ILE A 116 13.09 40.72 13.32
C ILE A 116 13.33 39.54 14.26
N GLU A 117 12.97 39.64 15.54
CA GLU A 117 13.18 38.56 16.51
C GLU A 117 12.35 37.31 16.14
N ASP A 118 11.11 37.52 15.70
CA ASP A 118 10.25 36.45 15.18
C ASP A 118 10.86 35.80 13.93
N LEU A 119 11.33 36.61 12.97
CA LEU A 119 11.98 36.13 11.74
C LEU A 119 13.29 35.39 12.03
N LYS A 120 14.05 35.82 13.03
CA LYS A 120 15.27 35.16 13.45
C LYS A 120 14.98 33.77 14.01
N THR A 121 13.97 33.66 14.88
CA THR A 121 13.52 32.37 15.41
C THR A 121 13.12 31.42 14.28
N LEU A 122 12.34 31.90 13.31
CA LEU A 122 11.94 31.10 12.14
C LEU A 122 13.14 30.75 11.24
N HIS A 123 14.09 31.67 11.08
CA HIS A 123 15.31 31.45 10.29
C HIS A 123 16.18 30.35 10.93
N ASP A 124 16.37 30.39 12.25
CA ASP A 124 17.12 29.37 13.00
C ASP A 124 16.47 27.98 12.87
N GLN A 125 15.14 27.90 13.00
CA GLN A 125 14.39 26.67 12.76
C GLN A 125 14.58 26.16 11.32
N SER A 126 14.53 27.08 10.34
CA SER A 126 14.71 26.73 8.92
C SER A 126 16.13 26.28 8.60
N LEU A 127 17.15 26.79 9.29
CA LEU A 127 18.54 26.34 9.15
C LEU A 127 18.68 24.88 9.58
N GLN A 128 18.07 24.50 10.70
CA GLN A 128 18.08 23.11 11.17
C GLN A 128 17.34 22.18 10.19
N ALA A 129 16.16 22.59 9.73
CA ALA A 129 15.38 21.82 8.75
C ALA A 129 16.15 21.65 7.42
N ALA A 130 16.79 22.72 6.93
CA ALA A 130 17.61 22.68 5.73
C ALA A 130 18.84 21.78 5.90
N ALA A 131 19.48 21.78 7.07
CA ALA A 131 20.61 20.89 7.37
C ALA A 131 20.19 19.42 7.37
N GLN A 132 19.06 19.10 8.01
CA GLN A 132 18.50 17.74 8.02
C GLN A 132 18.11 17.29 6.60
N ALA A 133 17.49 18.17 5.82
CA ALA A 133 17.12 17.87 4.43
C ALA A 133 18.36 17.58 3.57
N LYS A 134 19.44 18.37 3.71
CA LYS A 134 20.72 18.12 3.01
C LYS A 134 21.31 16.77 3.40
N GLN A 135 21.37 16.45 4.70
CA GLN A 135 21.84 15.15 5.15
C GLN A 135 20.99 13.99 4.63
N ALA A 136 19.66 14.15 4.55
CA ALA A 136 18.78 13.13 4.01
C ALA A 136 19.05 12.87 2.52
N VAL A 137 19.24 13.93 1.73
CA VAL A 137 19.62 13.82 0.31
C VAL A 137 20.98 13.14 0.14
N GLU A 138 21.95 13.50 0.96
CA GLU A 138 23.29 12.91 0.92
C GLU A 138 23.27 11.42 1.28
N ARG A 139 22.58 11.04 2.36
CA ARG A 139 22.40 9.61 2.72
C ARG A 139 21.69 8.85 1.61
N ASN A 140 20.68 9.44 0.99
CA ASN A 140 19.95 8.80 -0.10
C ASN A 140 20.81 8.65 -1.36
N SER A 141 21.67 9.62 -1.69
CA SER A 141 22.60 9.50 -2.81
C SER A 141 23.63 8.39 -2.58
N MET A 142 24.13 8.22 -1.35
CA MET A 142 25.00 7.09 -1.00
C MET A 142 24.30 5.74 -1.16
N MET A 143 23.06 5.62 -0.67
CA MET A 143 22.26 4.40 -0.86
C MET A 143 21.99 4.11 -2.34
N LEU A 144 21.72 5.14 -3.15
CA LEU A 144 21.55 5.00 -4.59
C LEU A 144 22.83 4.48 -5.26
N GLN A 145 24.00 5.02 -4.89
CA GLN A 145 25.29 4.54 -5.40
C GLN A 145 25.55 3.08 -5.02
N GLN A 146 25.23 2.67 -3.79
CA GLN A 146 25.32 1.27 -3.35
C GLN A 146 24.43 0.36 -4.20
N LYS A 147 23.16 0.73 -4.41
CA LYS A 147 22.23 -0.02 -5.27
C LYS A 147 22.73 -0.12 -6.71
N LEU A 148 23.34 0.94 -7.26
CA LEU A 148 23.92 0.92 -8.61
C LEU A 148 25.12 -0.03 -8.71
N ALA A 149 25.97 -0.09 -7.68
CA ALA A 149 27.06 -1.06 -7.61
C ALA A 149 26.54 -2.50 -7.52
N GLU A 150 25.54 -2.74 -6.66
CA GLU A 150 24.87 -4.05 -6.53
C GLU A 150 24.20 -4.48 -7.84
N ARG A 151 23.50 -3.56 -8.53
CA ARG A 151 22.94 -3.80 -9.88
C ARG A 151 24.02 -4.34 -10.81
N THR A 152 25.17 -3.68 -10.87
CA THR A 152 26.25 -4.07 -11.79
C THR A 152 26.76 -5.47 -11.47
N LYS A 153 26.93 -5.79 -10.18
CA LYS A 153 27.30 -7.13 -9.72
C LYS A 153 26.26 -8.18 -10.08
N LEU A 154 24.97 -7.92 -9.81
CA LEU A 154 23.88 -8.84 -10.08
C LEU A 154 23.68 -9.09 -11.59
N LEU A 155 23.82 -8.04 -12.41
CA LEU A 155 23.76 -8.18 -13.87
C LEU A 155 24.89 -9.05 -14.41
N SER A 156 26.12 -8.85 -13.92
CA SER A 156 27.27 -9.68 -14.30
C SER A 156 27.06 -11.15 -13.90
N GLN A 157 26.55 -11.41 -12.69
CA GLN A 157 26.22 -12.77 -12.24
C GLN A 157 25.11 -13.40 -13.08
N LEU A 158 24.07 -12.63 -13.43
CA LEU A 158 22.99 -13.08 -14.28
C LEU A 158 23.48 -13.45 -15.69
N GLU A 159 24.38 -12.65 -16.27
CA GLU A 159 24.99 -12.94 -17.56
C GLU A 159 25.84 -14.22 -17.51
N GLN A 160 26.62 -14.41 -16.43
CA GLN A 160 27.38 -15.64 -16.23
C GLN A 160 26.48 -16.87 -16.10
N ALA A 161 25.37 -16.76 -15.36
CA ALA A 161 24.39 -17.84 -15.22
C ALA A 161 23.70 -18.16 -16.55
N LYS A 162 23.24 -17.13 -17.29
CA LYS A 162 22.62 -17.30 -18.62
C LYS A 162 23.56 -17.96 -19.62
N MET A 163 24.87 -17.66 -19.58
CA MET A 163 25.86 -18.34 -20.41
C MET A 163 25.95 -19.84 -20.08
N GLN A 164 25.97 -20.20 -18.80
CA GLN A 164 26.00 -21.61 -18.38
C GLN A 164 24.72 -22.34 -18.75
N GLU A 165 23.56 -21.70 -18.61
CA GLU A 165 22.27 -22.22 -19.08
C GLU A 165 22.28 -22.44 -20.59
N GLN A 166 22.77 -21.48 -21.38
CA GLN A 166 22.85 -21.59 -22.83
C GLN A 166 23.81 -22.71 -23.29
N VAL A 167 24.97 -22.84 -22.65
CA VAL A 167 25.92 -23.94 -22.92
C VAL A 167 25.28 -25.29 -22.58
N SER A 168 24.65 -25.41 -21.41
CA SER A 168 23.98 -26.64 -20.97
C SER A 168 22.80 -27.00 -21.88
N ALA A 169 22.00 -26.02 -22.29
CA ALA A 169 20.92 -26.21 -23.25
C ALA A 169 21.44 -26.69 -24.60
N SER A 170 22.55 -26.13 -25.08
CA SER A 170 23.20 -26.56 -26.34
C SER A 170 23.73 -27.99 -26.24
N LEU A 171 24.36 -28.34 -25.11
CA LEU A 171 24.83 -29.71 -24.84
C LEU A 171 23.68 -30.71 -24.73
N ASN A 172 22.58 -30.34 -24.05
CA ASN A 172 21.38 -31.17 -23.96
C ASN A 172 20.74 -31.37 -25.34
N GLN A 173 20.62 -30.30 -26.14
CA GLN A 173 20.08 -30.38 -27.49
C GLN A 173 20.95 -31.25 -28.41
N MET A 174 22.27 -31.21 -28.25
CA MET A 174 23.20 -32.09 -28.96
C MET A 174 23.10 -33.55 -28.46
N SER A 175 22.90 -33.76 -27.17
CA SER A 175 22.68 -35.08 -26.56
C SER A 175 21.35 -35.71 -26.99
N GLU A 176 20.28 -34.91 -27.11
CA GLU A 176 18.98 -35.35 -27.63
C GLU A 176 19.07 -35.73 -29.12
N LEU A 177 19.93 -35.06 -29.89
CA LEU A 177 20.17 -35.37 -31.30
C LEU A 177 21.12 -36.56 -31.51
N ALA A 178 22.02 -36.83 -30.55
CA ALA A 178 23.00 -37.91 -30.60
C ALA A 178 22.53 -39.22 -29.94
N ALA A 179 21.38 -39.24 -29.26
CA ALA A 179 20.79 -40.45 -28.69
C ALA A 179 20.02 -41.24 -29.77
N PRO A 180 20.47 -42.45 -30.19
CA PRO A 180 19.65 -43.32 -31.02
C PRO A 180 18.58 -43.97 -30.13
N GLY A 181 17.41 -43.34 -29.97
CA GLY A 181 16.41 -43.92 -29.08
C GLY A 181 15.10 -43.20 -28.81
N ASN A 182 14.69 -42.18 -29.57
CA ASN A 182 13.34 -41.61 -29.40
C ASN A 182 12.26 -42.40 -30.17
N VAL A 183 12.26 -43.72 -29.99
CA VAL A 183 11.09 -44.57 -30.24
C VAL A 183 10.60 -45.02 -28.86
N PRO A 184 9.37 -44.70 -28.44
CA PRO A 184 8.83 -45.17 -27.17
C PRO A 184 9.03 -46.68 -27.08
N SER A 185 9.65 -47.16 -26.00
CA SER A 185 9.74 -48.60 -25.80
C SER A 185 8.32 -49.14 -25.66
N LEU A 186 8.08 -50.37 -26.13
CA LEU A 186 6.76 -50.99 -25.99
C LEU A 186 6.32 -51.10 -24.51
N GLU A 187 7.27 -51.04 -23.58
CA GLU A 187 7.03 -51.02 -22.14
C GLU A 187 6.46 -49.69 -21.66
N GLU A 188 7.03 -48.54 -22.05
CA GLU A 188 6.49 -47.22 -21.67
C GLU A 188 5.09 -46.97 -22.23
N VAL A 189 4.82 -47.47 -23.44
CA VAL A 189 3.49 -47.40 -24.05
C VAL A 189 2.50 -48.31 -23.30
N ARG A 190 2.94 -49.50 -22.86
CA ARG A 190 2.14 -50.41 -22.04
C ARG A 190 1.76 -49.77 -20.71
N ASP A 191 2.72 -49.20 -19.99
CA ASP A 191 2.48 -48.54 -18.70
C ASP A 191 1.51 -47.36 -18.83
N LYS A 192 1.60 -46.62 -19.93
CA LYS A 192 0.70 -45.49 -20.22
C LYS A 192 -0.72 -45.96 -20.53
N ILE A 193 -0.88 -47.12 -21.19
CA ILE A 193 -2.17 -47.75 -21.43
C ILE A 193 -2.74 -48.28 -20.10
N GLU A 194 -1.96 -48.98 -19.28
CA GLU A 194 -2.41 -49.52 -17.99
C GLU A 194 -2.80 -48.40 -17.01
N LYS A 195 -2.05 -47.30 -16.99
CA LYS A 195 -2.41 -46.11 -16.20
C LYS A 195 -3.71 -45.46 -16.67
N ARG A 196 -3.95 -45.38 -17.98
CA ARG A 196 -5.22 -44.88 -18.52
C ARG A 196 -6.39 -45.83 -18.22
N TYR A 197 -6.14 -47.14 -18.30
CA TYR A 197 -7.14 -48.16 -18.01
C TYR A 197 -7.55 -48.16 -16.53
N SER A 198 -6.57 -48.13 -15.61
CA SER A 198 -6.83 -48.01 -14.17
C SER A 198 -7.49 -46.69 -13.78
N THR A 199 -7.11 -45.57 -14.40
CA THR A 199 -7.78 -44.27 -14.19
C THR A 199 -9.23 -44.30 -14.68
N ALA A 200 -9.50 -44.93 -15.82
CA ALA A 200 -10.86 -45.08 -16.35
C ALA A 200 -11.72 -45.96 -15.43
N LEU A 201 -11.20 -47.10 -14.97
CA LEU A 201 -11.86 -47.97 -13.98
C LEU A 201 -12.14 -47.23 -12.67
N GLY A 202 -11.16 -46.52 -12.11
CA GLY A 202 -11.34 -45.73 -10.89
C GLY A 202 -12.35 -44.60 -11.07
N SER A 203 -12.40 -43.97 -12.25
CA SER A 203 -13.42 -42.95 -12.57
C SER A 203 -14.82 -43.54 -12.73
N ALA A 204 -14.94 -44.78 -13.21
CA ALA A 204 -16.21 -45.50 -13.32
C ALA A 204 -16.73 -45.96 -11.93
N GLU A 205 -15.85 -46.41 -11.05
CA GLU A 205 -16.19 -46.72 -9.65
C GLU A 205 -16.58 -45.47 -8.84
N LEU A 206 -15.89 -44.35 -9.08
CA LEU A 206 -16.25 -43.05 -8.49
C LEU A 206 -17.59 -42.52 -9.01
N ALA A 207 -17.92 -42.74 -10.29
CA ALA A 207 -19.23 -42.39 -10.84
C ALA A 207 -20.36 -43.24 -10.22
N GLN A 208 -20.15 -44.56 -10.06
CA GLN A 208 -21.08 -45.45 -9.37
C GLN A 208 -21.25 -45.12 -7.88
N ASN A 209 -20.21 -44.64 -7.20
CA ASN A 209 -20.25 -44.32 -5.77
C ASN A 209 -20.39 -42.81 -5.45
N SER A 210 -20.67 -41.99 -6.48
CA SER A 210 -20.79 -40.55 -6.31
C SER A 210 -21.95 -40.17 -5.39
N VAL A 211 -21.77 -39.10 -4.63
CA VAL A 211 -22.76 -38.54 -3.70
C VAL A 211 -24.09 -38.23 -4.42
N GLN A 212 -24.04 -37.90 -5.72
CA GLN A 212 -25.22 -37.76 -6.58
C GLN A 212 -26.03 -39.05 -6.74
N GLY A 213 -25.39 -40.21 -6.90
CA GLY A 213 -26.08 -41.52 -6.99
C GLY A 213 -26.76 -41.89 -5.67
N ARG A 214 -26.05 -41.71 -4.54
CA ARG A 214 -26.63 -41.89 -3.19
C ARG A 214 -27.73 -40.86 -2.88
N MET A 215 -27.64 -39.64 -3.39
CA MET A 215 -28.67 -38.61 -3.22
C MET A 215 -29.92 -38.91 -4.04
N LEU A 216 -29.79 -39.44 -5.27
CA LEU A 216 -30.92 -39.90 -6.09
C LEU A 216 -31.64 -41.10 -5.45
N GLU A 217 -30.90 -42.03 -4.84
CA GLU A 217 -31.49 -43.17 -4.12
C GLU A 217 -32.22 -42.74 -2.84
N VAL A 218 -31.67 -41.76 -2.10
CA VAL A 218 -32.35 -41.13 -0.95
C VAL A 218 -33.59 -40.35 -1.40
N GLN A 219 -33.54 -39.64 -2.52
CA GLN A 219 -34.67 -38.87 -3.04
C GLN A 219 -35.79 -39.79 -3.58
N ALA A 220 -35.44 -40.91 -4.19
CA ALA A 220 -36.39 -41.96 -4.60
C ALA A 220 -37.05 -42.62 -3.37
N SER A 221 -36.27 -42.99 -2.35
CA SER A 221 -36.80 -43.55 -1.09
C SER A 221 -37.68 -42.56 -0.32
N THR A 222 -37.32 -41.26 -0.32
CA THR A 222 -38.15 -40.20 0.30
C THR A 222 -39.47 -40.00 -0.46
N THR A 223 -39.45 -40.08 -1.79
CA THR A 223 -40.66 -39.97 -2.62
C THR A 223 -41.57 -41.18 -2.44
N GLN A 224 -41.00 -42.38 -2.33
CA GLN A 224 -41.75 -43.61 -2.10
C GLN A 224 -42.38 -43.66 -0.70
N LEU A 225 -41.65 -43.23 0.34
CA LEU A 225 -42.17 -43.06 1.70
C LEU A 225 -43.26 -41.98 1.79
N ALA A 226 -43.08 -40.84 1.10
CA ALA A 226 -44.09 -39.79 1.01
C ALA A 226 -45.35 -40.28 0.27
N GLY A 227 -45.17 -41.08 -0.79
CA GLY A 227 -46.26 -41.70 -1.53
C GLY A 227 -47.06 -42.69 -0.67
N SER A 228 -46.39 -43.59 0.06
CA SER A 228 -47.06 -44.53 0.96
C SER A 228 -47.75 -43.81 2.12
N SER A 229 -47.13 -42.79 2.71
CA SER A 229 -47.75 -41.96 3.76
C SER A 229 -48.98 -41.20 3.25
N ARG A 230 -48.93 -40.65 2.04
CA ARG A 230 -50.09 -39.99 1.40
C ARG A 230 -51.21 -40.98 1.09
N LEU A 231 -50.88 -42.20 0.66
CA LEU A 231 -51.85 -43.28 0.45
C LEU A 231 -52.50 -43.73 1.76
N GLU A 232 -51.72 -43.82 2.84
CA GLU A 232 -52.23 -44.13 4.19
C GLU A 232 -53.12 -42.99 4.71
N GLN A 233 -52.75 -41.73 4.50
CA GLN A 233 -53.57 -40.55 4.83
C GLN A 233 -54.85 -40.49 3.99
N ILE A 234 -54.80 -40.84 2.70
CA ILE A 234 -55.99 -40.91 1.85
C ILE A 234 -56.90 -42.04 2.36
N ARG A 235 -56.33 -43.21 2.68
CA ARG A 235 -57.07 -44.35 3.24
C ARG A 235 -57.68 -44.01 4.60
N ALA A 236 -56.95 -43.32 5.47
CA ALA A 236 -57.45 -42.81 6.75
C ALA A 236 -58.51 -41.71 6.56
N SER A 237 -58.36 -40.81 5.60
CA SER A 237 -59.35 -39.77 5.28
C SER A 237 -60.64 -40.34 4.68
N MET A 238 -60.56 -41.50 4.02
CA MET A 238 -61.74 -42.24 3.56
C MET A 238 -62.42 -43.03 4.69
N HIS A 239 -61.72 -43.34 5.78
CA HIS A 239 -62.27 -44.07 6.94
C HIS A 239 -62.55 -43.18 8.16
N GLY A 240 -62.21 -41.89 8.12
CA GLY A 240 -62.18 -41.00 9.29
C GLY A 240 -62.71 -39.59 8.98
N GLY A 241 -63.92 -39.50 8.43
CA GLY A 241 -64.66 -38.25 8.36
C GLY A 241 -65.32 -37.91 9.69
N ALA A 242 -64.56 -37.39 10.67
CA ALA A 242 -65.10 -36.61 11.79
C ALA A 242 -63.99 -35.84 12.54
N ALA A 243 -64.20 -34.52 12.63
CA ALA A 243 -63.72 -33.61 13.68
C ALA A 243 -62.26 -33.08 13.66
N SER A 244 -62.16 -31.78 13.31
CA SER A 244 -61.67 -30.69 14.19
C SER A 244 -60.16 -30.42 14.41
N THR A 245 -59.69 -29.32 13.79
CA THR A 245 -58.84 -28.21 14.34
C THR A 245 -57.36 -28.41 14.82
N PRO A 246 -56.52 -27.34 14.79
CA PRO A 246 -55.06 -27.32 14.51
C PRO A 246 -54.17 -27.16 15.78
N PRO A 247 -52.80 -27.00 15.71
CA PRO A 247 -52.13 -25.68 15.52
C PRO A 247 -50.75 -25.72 14.81
N GLN A 248 -50.39 -24.73 13.98
CA GLN A 248 -49.57 -23.51 14.22
C GLN A 248 -48.03 -23.70 14.28
N VAL A 249 -47.36 -22.97 13.38
CA VAL A 249 -45.91 -22.88 13.14
C VAL A 249 -45.34 -21.62 13.81
N THR A 250 -44.30 -21.77 14.63
CA THR A 250 -43.40 -20.69 15.08
C THR A 250 -42.05 -21.28 15.51
N ALA A 251 -41.04 -21.25 14.63
CA ALA A 251 -39.63 -21.42 15.01
C ALA A 251 -38.72 -20.93 13.87
N GLY A 252 -38.25 -19.69 13.95
CA GLY A 252 -37.34 -19.12 12.95
C GLY A 252 -36.40 -18.01 13.42
N ASN A 253 -36.52 -17.53 14.67
CA ASN A 253 -35.74 -16.36 15.13
C ASN A 253 -34.64 -16.64 16.17
N SER A 254 -34.39 -17.89 16.55
CA SER A 254 -33.46 -18.18 17.67
C SER A 254 -32.02 -18.46 17.26
N ALA A 255 -31.75 -18.79 15.99
CA ALA A 255 -30.41 -19.18 15.54
C ALA A 255 -29.48 -17.97 15.27
N ALA A 256 -30.02 -16.85 14.80
CA ALA A 256 -29.22 -15.66 14.49
C ALA A 256 -28.75 -14.91 15.75
N ALA A 257 -29.51 -14.96 16.85
CA ALA A 257 -29.16 -14.31 18.11
C ALA A 257 -28.03 -15.03 18.88
N GLN A 258 -27.89 -16.34 18.70
CA GLN A 258 -26.88 -17.13 19.41
C GLN A 258 -25.48 -16.97 18.82
N ILE A 259 -25.36 -16.77 17.50
CA ILE A 259 -24.07 -16.62 16.82
C ILE A 259 -23.42 -15.26 17.12
N GLN A 260 -24.22 -14.19 17.29
CA GLN A 260 -23.69 -12.87 17.64
C GLN A 260 -23.20 -12.80 19.09
N ALA A 261 -23.80 -13.57 20.01
CA ALA A 261 -23.38 -13.61 21.41
C ALA A 261 -22.02 -14.31 21.60
N GLU A 262 -21.73 -15.36 20.82
CA GLU A 262 -20.48 -16.10 20.93
C GLU A 262 -19.26 -15.31 20.40
N ILE A 263 -19.47 -14.51 19.34
CA ILE A 263 -18.41 -13.66 18.77
C ILE A 263 -18.01 -12.54 19.73
N ALA A 264 -18.98 -11.93 20.43
CA ALA A 264 -18.73 -10.86 21.38
C ALA A 264 -17.92 -11.32 22.62
N GLN A 265 -18.10 -12.59 23.06
CA GLN A 265 -17.34 -13.14 24.18
C GLN A 265 -15.87 -13.41 23.84
N ARG A 266 -15.57 -13.88 22.62
CA ARG A 266 -14.19 -14.18 22.21
C ARG A 266 -13.31 -12.93 22.11
N VAL A 267 -13.88 -11.82 21.65
CA VAL A 267 -13.14 -10.54 21.53
C VAL A 267 -12.79 -9.95 22.90
N GLN A 268 -13.64 -10.14 23.92
CA GLN A 268 -13.32 -9.67 25.28
C GLN A 268 -12.26 -10.53 25.99
N SER A 269 -12.16 -11.82 25.68
CA SER A 269 -11.11 -12.68 26.25
C SER A 269 -9.72 -12.35 25.70
N GLU A 270 -9.60 -11.91 24.45
CA GLU A 270 -8.30 -11.56 23.85
C GLU A 270 -7.77 -10.21 24.36
N GLN A 271 -8.63 -9.27 24.76
CA GLN A 271 -8.20 -7.97 25.29
C GLN A 271 -7.66 -8.05 26.73
N LYS A 272 -8.09 -9.03 27.55
CA LYS A 272 -7.59 -9.20 28.92
C LYS A 272 -6.19 -9.82 28.97
N THR A 273 -5.82 -10.65 28.01
CA THR A 273 -4.52 -11.34 27.98
C THR A 273 -3.37 -10.38 27.65
N THR A 274 -3.62 -9.31 26.90
CA THR A 274 -2.59 -8.35 26.45
C THR A 274 -2.23 -7.29 27.50
N GLN A 275 -3.04 -7.10 28.55
CA GLN A 275 -2.75 -6.13 29.63
C GLN A 275 -1.96 -6.71 30.82
N GLN A 276 -1.67 -8.02 30.85
CA GLN A 276 -1.01 -8.66 32.00
C GLN A 276 0.47 -9.04 31.77
N GLN A 277 1.06 -8.66 30.62
CA GLN A 277 2.48 -8.85 30.31
C GLN A 277 3.18 -7.51 30.05
N VAL A 278 3.26 -6.66 31.07
CA VAL A 278 4.28 -5.59 31.14
C VAL A 278 4.88 -5.65 32.55
N PRO A 279 6.10 -6.17 32.75
CA PRO A 279 6.74 -6.14 34.06
C PRO A 279 7.17 -4.69 34.40
N PRO A 280 7.03 -4.25 35.67
CA PRO A 280 7.52 -2.94 36.07
C PRO A 280 9.05 -2.92 36.08
N ALA A 281 9.60 -1.81 35.57
CA ALA A 281 11.01 -1.46 35.64
C ALA A 281 11.49 -1.44 37.10
N GLN A 282 12.64 -2.06 37.39
CA GLN A 282 13.34 -1.89 38.66
C GLN A 282 14.60 -1.04 38.43
N HIS A 283 14.72 -0.04 39.29
CA HIS A 283 15.90 0.77 39.59
C HIS A 283 17.02 -0.04 40.23
#